data_AF-K1WQ14-F1
#
_entry.id   AF-K1WQ14-F1
#
_cell.length_a   1.000
_cell.length_b   1.000
_cell.length_c   1.000
_cell.angle_alpha   90.00
_cell.angle_beta   90.00
_cell.angle_gamma   90.00
#
_symmetry.space_group_name_H-M   'P 1'
#
loop_
_entity.id
_entity.type
_entity.pdbx_description
1 polymer ?
#
loop_
_entity_poly.entity_id
_entity_poly.type
_entity_poly.pdbx_seq_one_letter_code
_entity_poly.pdbx_strand_id
1 'polypeptide(L)'
;MFSVLGNIGLGPAPNAPRVIPPRTPVKFPQFTPQSEEKVFQTQSDTPLVELLQKIHRPADIKPSVFEAVGIHVIPDASPQDLTPDASYLPPFEQWNAIPACELSDANWATQKCLSNGGRSPGAQTYRERRKELLIDNTAAFRSIRRMPAPKGETNARLGNAYEFYKHLEFLSGYWPDTSLPPEAEPFSTDAEEKDKSTIPIHMRTHVAVGNGAQLPPDCRQHLITAFVRLVAWDFGCNVSPSRTEPRLLLTPSPRAPPHATRPPTTMVSSAHFIYRLPGESSVARCGIVEGPVAAVSARATHTFATPLDETLDLTREIVAILITAQQRARSGKTEKRFGEGKWWTSTPRWGGGPGGPIGKEGDKAEEDALTLAASGVPEKSPVEISRGVEENAGVKMANEVKRQIGGIADRTPTAGKRLKKGKDGNLMAMYQTYRKMNPPSAMWDRNVRYEAIGKVQGTGYDDIFLISALNHHVCVVRARVPEALMDVLGGEEREEWERVVVWRSRWWDLYLGVDRVEAMEAVWGLMNWLLRDVGTSARMQEPKQEKAAGGEGEEMDLS
;
A
#
# COMPACT_ATOMS: atom_id res chain seq x y z
N MET A 1 8.72 32.40 -1.81
CA MET A 1 8.47 33.44 -0.79
C MET A 1 7.02 33.32 -0.34
N PHE A 2 6.84 33.36 0.97
CA PHE A 2 5.66 32.93 1.71
C PHE A 2 4.44 33.84 1.50
N SER A 3 3.27 33.24 1.37
CA SER A 3 2.03 33.81 1.92
C SER A 3 1.13 32.67 2.40
N VAL A 4 1.55 32.09 3.53
CA VAL A 4 0.67 31.34 4.46
C VAL A 4 0.85 32.02 5.82
N LEU A 5 0.26 33.21 5.92
CA LEU A 5 -0.07 33.90 7.16
C LEU A 5 -1.56 34.17 6.96
N GLY A 6 -2.46 33.42 7.57
CA GLY A 6 -2.62 33.39 9.01
C GLY A 6 -4.07 33.76 9.25
N ASN A 7 -4.99 32.83 8.96
CA ASN A 7 -6.32 32.88 9.54
C ASN A 7 -6.28 31.98 10.78
N ILE A 8 -5.50 32.40 11.79
CA ILE A 8 -5.75 31.98 13.16
C ILE A 8 -7.00 32.74 13.57
N GLY A 9 -8.15 32.24 13.10
CA GLY A 9 -9.43 32.65 13.65
C GLY A 9 -9.36 32.40 15.15
N LEU A 10 -9.85 33.38 15.92
CA LEU A 10 -10.05 33.24 17.35
C LEU A 10 -10.62 31.84 17.62
N GLY A 11 -9.88 31.04 18.40
CA GLY A 11 -10.40 29.77 18.86
C GLY A 11 -11.75 30.01 19.54
N PRO A 12 -12.77 29.16 19.30
CA PRO A 12 -14.06 29.34 19.95
C PRO A 12 -13.88 29.39 21.46
N ALA A 13 -14.66 30.24 22.13
CA ALA A 13 -14.73 30.27 23.58
C ALA A 13 -14.92 28.83 24.11
N PRO A 14 -14.32 28.47 25.26
CA PRO A 14 -14.22 27.07 25.73
C PRO A 14 -15.56 26.34 25.95
N ASN A 15 -16.70 27.03 25.79
CA ASN A 15 -18.06 26.50 25.97
C ASN A 15 -19.00 26.75 24.77
N ALA A 16 -18.52 27.23 23.61
CA ALA A 16 -19.38 27.39 22.43
C ALA A 16 -19.60 26.02 21.75
N PRO A 17 -20.85 25.64 21.41
CA PRO A 17 -21.11 24.38 20.70
C PRO A 17 -20.36 24.37 19.36
N ARG A 18 -19.62 23.30 19.11
CA ARG A 18 -18.85 23.15 17.86
C ARG A 18 -19.82 23.14 16.68
N VAL A 19 -19.75 24.17 15.84
CA VAL A 19 -20.52 24.23 14.60
C VAL A 19 -19.98 23.17 13.64
N ILE A 20 -20.83 22.23 13.27
CA ILE A 20 -20.48 21.18 12.31
C ILE A 20 -20.59 21.79 10.90
N PRO A 21 -19.54 21.72 10.07
CA PRO A 21 -19.58 22.25 8.71
C PRO A 21 -20.59 21.48 7.84
N PRO A 22 -21.04 22.07 6.71
CA PRO A 22 -21.99 21.41 5.83
C PRO A 22 -21.43 20.10 5.26
N ARG A 23 -22.36 19.18 4.95
CA ARG A 23 -22.05 17.85 4.42
C ARG A 23 -21.31 17.98 3.09
N THR A 24 -20.27 17.17 2.91
CA THR A 24 -19.54 17.08 1.64
C THR A 24 -20.34 16.17 0.70
N PRO A 25 -20.73 16.63 -0.51
CA PRO A 25 -21.40 15.76 -1.47
C PRO A 25 -20.44 14.70 -1.99
N VAL A 26 -20.94 13.49 -2.20
CA VAL A 26 -20.18 12.42 -2.85
C VAL A 26 -20.21 12.66 -4.37
N LYS A 27 -19.03 12.81 -4.98
CA LYS A 27 -18.85 12.82 -6.44
C LYS A 27 -17.77 11.81 -6.81
N PHE A 28 -18.00 11.04 -7.87
CA PHE A 28 -17.03 10.08 -8.41
C PHE A 28 -16.29 10.66 -9.63
N PRO A 29 -15.04 10.24 -9.88
CA PRO A 29 -14.32 10.64 -11.09
C PRO A 29 -14.99 10.05 -12.34
N GLN A 30 -15.08 10.85 -13.41
CA GLN A 30 -15.73 10.44 -14.67
C GLN A 30 -14.76 10.40 -15.86
N PHE A 31 -13.49 10.77 -15.65
CA PHE A 31 -12.49 10.75 -16.72
C PHE A 31 -12.16 9.32 -17.18
N THR A 32 -12.54 9.01 -18.43
CA THR A 32 -12.37 7.69 -19.08
C THR A 32 -11.68 7.83 -20.44
N PRO A 33 -10.34 8.01 -20.50
CA PRO A 33 -9.62 8.14 -21.75
C PRO A 33 -9.77 6.88 -22.60
N GLN A 34 -9.82 7.08 -23.92
CA GLN A 34 -9.94 6.02 -24.92
C GLN A 34 -8.70 6.08 -25.81
N SER A 35 -7.90 5.03 -25.82
CA SER A 35 -6.76 4.91 -26.73
C SER A 35 -7.00 3.88 -27.83
N GLU A 36 -6.30 4.06 -28.95
CA GLU A 36 -6.14 3.07 -30.02
C GLU A 36 -5.51 1.76 -29.48
N GLU A 37 -5.71 0.66 -30.19
CA GLU A 37 -5.27 -0.68 -29.77
C GLU A 37 -3.74 -0.81 -29.65
N LYS A 38 -3.00 -0.14 -30.53
CA LYS A 38 -1.54 -0.05 -30.50
C LYS A 38 -1.12 1.42 -30.40
N VAL A 39 -0.06 1.64 -29.64
CA VAL A 39 0.65 2.91 -29.59
C VAL A 39 1.92 2.79 -30.41
N PHE A 40 2.12 3.73 -31.33
CA PHE A 40 3.31 3.81 -32.17
C PHE A 40 4.16 5.01 -31.73
N GLN A 41 5.46 4.80 -31.56
CA GLN A 41 6.44 5.87 -31.44
C GLN A 41 7.13 6.06 -32.78
N THR A 42 6.89 7.19 -33.43
CA THR A 42 7.65 7.57 -34.63
C THR A 42 9.00 8.15 -34.24
N GLN A 43 10.00 8.10 -35.13
CA GLN A 43 11.32 8.71 -34.88
C GLN A 43 11.27 10.23 -34.65
N SER A 44 10.19 10.90 -35.08
CA SER A 44 9.93 12.32 -34.85
C SER A 44 9.30 12.63 -33.49
N ASP A 45 8.75 11.63 -32.80
CA ASP A 45 8.07 11.84 -31.53
C ASP A 45 9.06 11.92 -30.37
N THR A 46 8.70 12.71 -29.35
CA THR A 46 9.44 12.69 -28.09
C THR A 46 9.25 11.31 -27.44
N PRO A 47 10.34 10.60 -27.05
CA PRO A 47 10.22 9.30 -26.38
C PRO A 47 9.34 9.37 -25.14
N LEU A 48 8.53 8.33 -24.89
CA LEU A 48 7.56 8.29 -23.79
C LEU A 48 8.21 8.64 -22.43
N VAL A 49 9.36 8.05 -22.13
CA VAL A 49 10.06 8.31 -20.86
C VAL A 49 10.44 9.78 -20.72
N GLU A 50 10.88 10.43 -21.81
CA GLU A 50 11.22 11.85 -21.79
C GLU A 50 9.97 12.73 -21.59
N LEU A 51 8.84 12.35 -22.21
CA LEU A 51 7.55 13.01 -22.00
C LEU A 51 7.13 12.92 -20.53
N LEU A 52 7.20 11.74 -19.93
CA LEU A 52 6.87 11.52 -18.51
C LEU A 52 7.82 12.27 -17.58
N GLN A 53 9.10 12.37 -17.92
CA GLN A 53 10.10 13.14 -17.17
C GLN A 53 9.91 14.67 -17.25
N LYS A 54 9.07 15.17 -18.16
CA LYS A 54 8.72 16.60 -18.23
C LYS A 54 7.59 16.98 -17.25
N ILE A 55 6.93 16.00 -16.63
CA ILE A 55 5.87 16.22 -15.64
C ILE A 55 6.50 16.62 -14.31
N HIS A 56 6.39 17.89 -13.92
CA HIS A 56 6.90 18.40 -12.64
C HIS A 56 5.80 18.91 -11.72
N ARG A 57 4.67 19.34 -12.31
CA ARG A 57 3.53 19.91 -11.60
C ARG A 57 2.26 19.14 -11.95
N PRO A 58 1.25 19.12 -11.06
CA PRO A 58 -0.04 18.52 -11.37
C PRO A 58 -0.67 19.04 -12.67
N ALA A 59 -0.51 20.33 -12.97
CA ALA A 59 -1.03 20.96 -14.19
C ALA A 59 -0.37 20.49 -15.50
N ASP A 60 0.78 19.81 -15.42
CA ASP A 60 1.47 19.26 -16.61
C ASP A 60 0.79 17.97 -17.10
N ILE A 61 -0.07 17.37 -16.28
CA ILE A 61 -0.79 16.14 -16.62
C ILE A 61 -1.98 16.50 -17.50
N LYS A 62 -1.83 16.21 -18.80
CA LYS A 62 -2.82 16.46 -19.85
C LYS A 62 -3.32 15.13 -20.41
N PRO A 63 -4.52 15.09 -21.05
CA PRO A 63 -5.04 13.90 -21.72
C PRO A 63 -4.06 13.24 -22.69
N SER A 64 -3.22 14.03 -23.38
CA SER A 64 -2.18 13.53 -24.29
C SER A 64 -1.14 12.61 -23.63
N VAL A 65 -0.93 12.73 -22.31
CA VAL A 65 -0.04 11.82 -21.57
C VAL A 65 -0.65 10.42 -21.50
N PHE A 66 -1.97 10.32 -21.34
CA PHE A 66 -2.68 9.03 -21.30
C PHE A 66 -2.72 8.37 -22.66
N GLU A 67 -2.92 9.16 -23.72
CA GLU A 67 -2.82 8.70 -25.10
C GLU A 67 -1.41 8.18 -25.41
N ALA A 68 -0.37 8.92 -25.01
CA ALA A 68 1.02 8.52 -25.21
C ALA A 68 1.41 7.26 -24.44
N VAL A 69 0.79 6.97 -23.30
CA VAL A 69 0.98 5.67 -22.59
C VAL A 69 0.10 4.57 -23.22
N GLY A 70 -1.00 4.94 -23.87
CA GLY A 70 -2.01 4.03 -24.40
C GLY A 70 -3.04 3.60 -23.37
N ILE A 71 -3.55 4.51 -22.53
CA ILE A 71 -4.54 4.15 -21.50
C ILE A 71 -5.95 4.13 -22.11
N HIS A 72 -6.63 2.99 -21.97
CA HIS A 72 -8.03 2.81 -22.37
C HIS A 72 -8.85 2.33 -21.16
N VAL A 73 -9.80 3.15 -20.70
CA VAL A 73 -10.63 2.85 -19.53
C VAL A 73 -12.02 2.36 -19.95
N ILE A 74 -12.40 1.18 -19.44
CA ILE A 74 -13.73 0.60 -19.55
C ILE A 74 -14.42 0.77 -18.18
N PRO A 75 -15.38 1.71 -18.06
CA PRO A 75 -16.12 1.92 -16.81
C PRO A 75 -17.18 0.84 -16.60
N ASP A 76 -17.63 0.71 -15.35
CA ASP A 76 -18.75 -0.15 -14.92
C ASP A 76 -18.67 -1.61 -15.42
N ALA A 77 -17.45 -2.15 -15.45
CA ALA A 77 -17.20 -3.55 -15.81
C ALA A 77 -17.88 -4.51 -14.81
N SER A 78 -18.49 -5.57 -15.33
CA SER A 78 -19.13 -6.57 -14.49
C SER A 78 -18.10 -7.40 -13.71
N PRO A 79 -18.46 -8.03 -12.58
CA PRO A 79 -17.56 -8.92 -11.86
C PRO A 79 -16.94 -10.04 -12.73
N GLN A 80 -17.64 -10.47 -13.79
CA GLN A 80 -17.16 -11.46 -14.75
C GLN A 80 -16.05 -10.90 -15.65
N ASP A 81 -16.15 -9.63 -16.06
CA ASP A 81 -15.13 -8.96 -16.89
C ASP A 81 -13.89 -8.57 -16.09
N LEU A 82 -14.07 -8.31 -14.78
CA LEU A 82 -12.98 -8.00 -13.86
C LEU A 82 -12.04 -9.19 -13.65
N THR A 83 -12.47 -10.43 -13.89
CA THR A 83 -11.61 -11.61 -13.79
C THR A 83 -11.23 -12.09 -15.20
N PRO A 84 -9.96 -12.40 -15.48
CA PRO A 84 -9.58 -12.90 -16.81
C PRO A 84 -10.32 -14.15 -17.25
N ASP A 85 -10.67 -15.02 -16.30
CA ASP A 85 -11.48 -16.21 -16.51
C ASP A 85 -12.57 -16.29 -15.43
N ALA A 86 -13.82 -16.12 -15.85
CA ALA A 86 -14.99 -16.13 -14.98
C ALA A 86 -15.20 -17.47 -14.26
N SER A 87 -14.61 -18.58 -14.73
CA SER A 87 -14.72 -19.89 -14.07
C SER A 87 -14.04 -19.94 -12.69
N TYR A 88 -13.18 -18.95 -12.39
CA TYR A 88 -12.54 -18.79 -11.08
C TYR A 88 -13.41 -18.04 -10.06
N LEU A 89 -14.51 -17.42 -10.51
CA LEU A 89 -15.52 -16.90 -9.60
C LEU A 89 -16.23 -18.09 -8.92
N PRO A 90 -16.30 -18.13 -7.58
CA PRO A 90 -17.10 -19.11 -6.89
C PRO A 90 -18.57 -19.08 -7.34
N PRO A 91 -19.26 -20.23 -7.37
CA PRO A 91 -20.69 -20.25 -7.60
C PRO A 91 -21.43 -19.77 -6.34
N PHE A 92 -21.41 -18.46 -6.10
CA PHE A 92 -21.90 -17.84 -4.87
C PHE A 92 -23.36 -18.19 -4.55
N GLU A 93 -24.23 -18.24 -5.56
CA GLU A 93 -25.63 -18.64 -5.40
C GLU A 93 -25.76 -20.07 -4.87
N GLN A 94 -24.98 -20.99 -5.43
CA GLN A 94 -24.96 -22.39 -5.00
C GLN A 94 -24.41 -22.49 -3.58
N TRP A 95 -23.34 -21.76 -3.27
CA TRP A 95 -22.76 -21.73 -1.92
C TRP A 95 -23.75 -21.20 -0.87
N ASN A 96 -24.54 -20.19 -1.23
CA ASN A 96 -25.57 -19.63 -0.37
C ASN A 96 -26.75 -20.60 -0.14
N ALA A 97 -27.06 -21.46 -1.11
CA ALA A 97 -28.13 -22.44 -1.05
C ALA A 97 -27.79 -23.70 -0.22
N ILE A 98 -26.51 -23.94 0.12
CA ILE A 98 -26.09 -25.10 0.91
C ILE A 98 -26.79 -25.09 2.29
N PRO A 99 -27.42 -26.19 2.73
CA PRO A 99 -28.03 -26.26 4.05
C PRO A 99 -26.98 -26.26 5.16
N ALA A 100 -27.32 -25.73 6.33
CA ALA A 100 -26.36 -25.54 7.43
C ALA A 100 -25.73 -26.85 7.93
N CYS A 101 -26.42 -27.98 7.84
CA CYS A 101 -25.91 -29.30 8.25
C CYS A 101 -24.81 -29.84 7.33
N GLU A 102 -24.82 -29.49 6.04
CA GLU A 102 -23.85 -29.97 5.04
C GLU A 102 -22.70 -28.99 4.81
N LEU A 103 -22.74 -27.83 5.47
CA LEU A 103 -21.83 -26.72 5.19
C LEU A 103 -20.36 -27.07 5.49
N SER A 104 -20.12 -27.90 6.51
CA SER A 104 -18.78 -28.40 6.82
C SER A 104 -18.26 -29.27 5.67
N ASP A 105 -18.96 -30.32 5.26
CA ASP A 105 -18.46 -31.20 4.18
C ASP A 105 -18.31 -30.45 2.84
N ALA A 106 -19.28 -29.60 2.52
CA ALA A 106 -19.23 -28.75 1.34
C ALA A 106 -18.06 -27.74 1.39
N ASN A 107 -17.68 -27.27 2.57
CA ASN A 107 -16.52 -26.40 2.71
C ASN A 107 -15.25 -27.10 2.24
N TRP A 108 -14.97 -28.32 2.70
CA TRP A 108 -13.76 -29.05 2.30
C TRP A 108 -13.79 -29.42 0.81
N ALA A 109 -14.97 -29.73 0.26
CA ALA A 109 -15.16 -30.05 -1.15
C ALA A 109 -14.96 -28.84 -2.08
N THR A 110 -15.25 -27.63 -1.60
CA THR A 110 -15.15 -26.39 -2.40
C THR A 110 -13.78 -25.72 -2.35
N GLN A 111 -12.90 -26.15 -1.44
CA GLN A 111 -11.53 -25.64 -1.39
C GLN A 111 -10.72 -26.08 -2.62
N LYS A 112 -9.99 -25.14 -3.21
CA LYS A 112 -9.05 -25.38 -4.31
C LYS A 112 -7.62 -25.31 -3.81
N CYS A 113 -6.69 -25.98 -4.49
CA CYS A 113 -5.27 -25.82 -4.19
C CYS A 113 -4.79 -24.44 -4.64
N LEU A 114 -3.99 -23.79 -3.79
CA LEU A 114 -3.38 -22.50 -4.07
C LEU A 114 -1.92 -22.68 -4.50
N SER A 115 -1.38 -21.68 -5.19
CA SER A 115 0.02 -21.61 -5.64
C SER A 115 1.09 -21.76 -4.54
N ASN A 116 0.73 -21.56 -3.26
CA ASN A 116 1.62 -21.76 -2.12
C ASN A 116 1.54 -23.17 -1.50
N GLY A 117 0.80 -24.09 -2.12
CA GLY A 117 0.53 -25.43 -1.57
C GLY A 117 -0.54 -25.46 -0.48
N GLY A 118 -1.09 -24.30 -0.11
CA GLY A 118 -2.23 -24.19 0.79
C GLY A 118 -3.57 -24.49 0.09
N ARG A 119 -4.65 -24.42 0.86
CA ARG A 119 -6.03 -24.54 0.36
C ARG A 119 -6.72 -23.19 0.39
N SER A 120 -7.53 -22.91 -0.61
CA SER A 120 -8.38 -21.72 -0.66
C SER A 120 -9.43 -21.78 0.45
N PRO A 121 -10.01 -20.64 0.87
CA PRO A 121 -11.22 -20.66 1.67
C PRO A 121 -12.37 -21.33 0.90
N GLY A 122 -13.20 -22.07 1.61
CA GLY A 122 -14.36 -22.78 1.06
C GLY A 122 -15.69 -22.09 1.35
N ALA A 123 -16.79 -22.79 1.04
CA ALA A 123 -18.14 -22.25 1.14
C ALA A 123 -18.54 -21.83 2.57
N GLN A 124 -18.08 -22.52 3.61
CA GLN A 124 -18.39 -22.16 5.00
C GLN A 124 -17.74 -20.82 5.36
N THR A 125 -16.44 -20.68 5.10
CA THR A 125 -15.71 -19.44 5.38
C THR A 125 -16.35 -18.26 4.64
N TYR A 126 -16.71 -18.45 3.37
CA TYR A 126 -17.44 -17.42 2.61
C TYR A 126 -18.76 -17.02 3.28
N ARG A 127 -19.59 -18.00 3.70
CA ARG A 127 -20.87 -17.71 4.35
C ARG A 127 -20.72 -17.02 5.70
N GLU A 128 -19.68 -17.36 6.45
CA GLU A 128 -19.33 -16.69 7.70
C GLU A 128 -18.97 -15.22 7.46
N ARG A 129 -18.08 -14.94 6.49
CA ARG A 129 -17.69 -13.58 6.09
C ARG A 129 -18.87 -12.77 5.58
N ARG A 130 -19.71 -13.37 4.73
CA ARG A 130 -20.94 -12.77 4.22
C ARG A 130 -21.89 -12.40 5.36
N LYS A 131 -22.11 -13.31 6.31
CA LYS A 131 -22.95 -13.05 7.49
C LYS A 131 -22.39 -11.93 8.35
N GLU A 132 -21.07 -11.88 8.57
CA GLU A 132 -20.41 -10.81 9.32
C GLU A 132 -20.57 -9.44 8.63
N LEU A 133 -20.44 -9.35 7.31
CA LEU A 133 -20.58 -8.09 6.55
C LEU A 133 -22.03 -7.59 6.40
N LEU A 134 -23.00 -8.49 6.52
CA LEU A 134 -24.44 -8.17 6.49
C LEU A 134 -24.97 -7.70 7.85
N ILE A 135 -24.14 -7.62 8.89
CA ILE A 135 -24.55 -7.06 10.19
C ILE A 135 -24.93 -5.58 10.01
N ASP A 136 -26.08 -5.20 10.56
CA ASP A 136 -26.58 -3.83 10.57
C ASP A 136 -25.56 -2.86 11.22
N ASN A 137 -25.43 -1.67 10.63
CA ASN A 137 -24.43 -0.68 11.04
C ASN A 137 -24.70 -0.18 12.46
N THR A 138 -25.96 0.04 12.81
CA THR A 138 -26.35 0.49 14.15
C THR A 138 -25.99 -0.57 15.19
N ALA A 139 -26.31 -1.83 14.93
CA ALA A 139 -25.97 -2.95 15.82
C ALA A 139 -24.45 -3.14 15.95
N ALA A 140 -23.71 -3.00 14.84
CA ALA A 140 -22.25 -3.08 14.85
C ALA A 140 -21.60 -1.93 15.61
N PHE A 141 -22.04 -0.69 15.37
CA PHE A 141 -21.49 0.50 16.02
C PHE A 141 -21.76 0.51 17.53
N ARG A 142 -22.91 -0.01 17.97
CA ARG A 142 -23.16 -0.27 19.41
C ARG A 142 -22.12 -1.21 20.00
N SER A 143 -21.81 -2.30 19.29
CA SER A 143 -20.84 -3.29 19.74
C SER A 143 -19.42 -2.71 19.81
N ILE A 144 -19.01 -1.91 18.81
CA ILE A 144 -17.71 -1.20 18.80
C ILE A 144 -17.61 -0.20 19.97
N ARG A 145 -18.66 0.61 20.17
CA ARG A 145 -18.73 1.60 21.25
C ARG A 145 -19.05 1.00 22.62
N ARG A 146 -19.20 -0.33 22.71
CA ARG A 146 -19.56 -1.09 23.93
C ARG A 146 -20.86 -0.58 24.59
N MET A 147 -21.81 -0.15 23.77
CA MET A 147 -23.16 0.20 24.20
C MET A 147 -24.01 -1.06 24.40
N PRO A 148 -25.00 -1.04 25.31
CA PRO A 148 -25.93 -2.14 25.45
C PRO A 148 -26.83 -2.25 24.21
N ALA A 149 -27.12 -3.49 23.80
CA ALA A 149 -28.10 -3.77 22.76
C ALA A 149 -29.50 -3.27 23.18
N PRO A 150 -30.39 -2.95 22.21
CA PRO A 150 -31.79 -2.69 22.48
C PRO A 150 -32.45 -3.80 23.31
N LYS A 151 -33.50 -3.45 24.07
CA LYS A 151 -34.18 -4.41 24.96
C LYS A 151 -34.68 -5.62 24.16
N GLY A 152 -34.18 -6.81 24.50
CA GLY A 152 -34.56 -8.08 23.86
C GLY A 152 -33.59 -8.56 22.77
N GLU A 153 -32.62 -7.75 22.37
CA GLU A 153 -31.58 -8.12 21.41
C GLU A 153 -30.25 -8.43 22.11
N THR A 154 -29.42 -9.24 21.45
CA THR A 154 -28.04 -9.49 21.91
C THR A 154 -27.07 -8.63 21.11
N ASN A 155 -25.93 -8.27 21.72
CA ASN A 155 -24.89 -7.52 21.01
C ASN A 155 -24.42 -8.30 19.77
N ALA A 156 -24.24 -7.58 18.66
CA ALA A 156 -23.80 -8.17 17.42
C ALA A 156 -22.37 -8.74 17.57
N ARG A 157 -22.18 -9.99 17.14
CA ARG A 157 -20.86 -10.63 17.11
C ARG A 157 -20.18 -10.31 15.80
N LEU A 158 -19.23 -9.37 15.84
CA LEU A 158 -18.54 -8.88 14.64
C LEU A 158 -17.44 -9.82 14.12
N GLY A 159 -16.94 -10.72 14.97
CA GLY A 159 -15.96 -11.72 14.58
C GLY A 159 -14.75 -11.11 13.86
N ASN A 160 -14.50 -11.53 12.63
CA ASN A 160 -13.35 -11.10 11.84
C ASN A 160 -13.56 -9.72 11.21
N ALA A 161 -14.82 -9.30 11.03
CA ALA A 161 -15.17 -7.97 10.53
C ALA A 161 -15.06 -6.85 11.59
N TYR A 162 -14.62 -7.15 12.82
CA TYR A 162 -14.49 -6.17 13.90
C TYR A 162 -13.67 -4.93 13.50
N GLU A 163 -12.47 -5.11 12.93
CA GLU A 163 -11.62 -3.98 12.51
C GLU A 163 -12.24 -3.19 11.35
N PHE A 164 -12.98 -3.86 10.45
CA PHE A 164 -13.73 -3.19 9.39
C PHE A 164 -14.80 -2.25 9.98
N TYR A 165 -15.68 -2.77 10.85
CA TYR A 165 -16.74 -1.97 11.47
C TYR A 165 -16.20 -0.88 12.39
N LYS A 166 -15.06 -1.10 13.05
CA LYS A 166 -14.38 -0.07 13.83
C LYS A 166 -13.96 1.13 12.98
N HIS A 167 -13.41 0.89 11.79
CA HIS A 167 -13.05 1.98 10.88
C HIS A 167 -14.27 2.61 10.21
N LEU A 168 -15.30 1.83 9.91
CA LEU A 168 -16.55 2.34 9.34
C LEU A 168 -17.31 3.21 10.35
N GLU A 169 -17.35 2.80 11.62
CA GLU A 169 -17.93 3.56 12.73
C GLU A 169 -17.25 4.93 12.86
N PHE A 170 -15.91 4.94 12.85
CA PHE A 170 -15.16 6.20 12.89
C PHE A 170 -15.49 7.10 11.69
N LEU A 171 -15.60 6.52 10.50
CA LEU A 171 -15.92 7.25 9.27
C LEU A 171 -17.34 7.86 9.30
N SER A 172 -18.27 7.23 10.02
CA SER A 172 -19.66 7.69 10.17
C SER A 172 -19.79 9.04 10.86
N GLY A 173 -18.75 9.46 11.60
CA GLY A 173 -18.68 10.81 12.16
C GLY A 173 -18.42 11.91 11.12
N TYR A 174 -17.95 11.57 9.92
CA TYR A 174 -17.57 12.53 8.88
C TYR A 174 -18.39 12.39 7.59
N TRP A 175 -18.88 11.19 7.32
CA TRP A 175 -19.73 10.86 6.18
C TRP A 175 -21.03 10.25 6.68
N PRO A 176 -22.19 10.71 6.18
CA PRO A 176 -23.47 10.14 6.59
C PRO A 176 -23.54 8.68 6.18
N ASP A 177 -24.14 7.87 7.05
CA ASP A 177 -24.44 6.47 6.74
C ASP A 177 -25.61 6.44 5.73
N THR A 178 -25.33 5.95 4.53
CA THR A 178 -26.28 5.90 3.40
C THR A 178 -27.30 4.76 3.54
N SER A 179 -27.11 3.84 4.50
CA SER A 179 -28.11 2.82 4.83
C SER A 179 -29.29 3.38 5.63
N LEU A 180 -29.11 4.56 6.23
CA LEU A 180 -30.17 5.26 6.97
C LEU A 180 -30.99 6.14 6.02
N PRO A 181 -32.29 6.37 6.33
CA PRO A 181 -33.09 7.31 5.57
C PRO A 181 -32.45 8.71 5.60
N PRO A 182 -32.55 9.48 4.49
CA PRO A 182 -32.01 10.84 4.46
C PRO A 182 -32.62 11.63 5.61
N GLU A 183 -31.76 12.23 6.44
CA GLU A 183 -32.22 13.15 7.49
C GLU A 183 -33.08 14.22 6.83
N ALA A 184 -34.33 14.36 7.30
CA ALA A 184 -35.21 15.41 6.81
C ALA A 184 -34.50 16.76 6.98
N GLU A 185 -34.44 17.54 5.90
CA GLU A 185 -34.04 18.95 5.93
C GLU A 185 -34.78 19.64 7.08
N PRO A 186 -34.13 20.54 7.86
CA PRO A 186 -34.81 21.31 8.89
C PRO A 186 -35.70 22.37 8.22
N PHE A 187 -36.78 21.94 7.56
CA PHE A 187 -37.89 22.82 7.23
C PHE A 187 -38.68 23.06 8.50
N SER A 188 -38.74 24.34 8.87
CA SER A 188 -39.56 24.92 9.91
C SER A 188 -40.98 24.35 9.95
N THR A 189 -41.38 23.79 11.08
CA THR A 189 -42.65 24.09 11.77
C THR A 189 -42.64 23.46 13.17
N ASP A 190 -42.95 24.31 14.13
CA ASP A 190 -43.38 24.06 15.51
C ASP A 190 -42.39 23.42 16.50
N ALA A 191 -41.90 24.30 17.38
CA ALA A 191 -40.92 24.04 18.44
C ALA A 191 -41.48 23.29 19.67
N GLU A 192 -42.70 22.74 19.61
CA GLU A 192 -43.39 22.23 20.81
C GLU A 192 -43.52 20.69 20.90
N GLU A 193 -43.16 19.91 19.86
CA GLU A 193 -43.24 18.44 19.91
C GLU A 193 -41.89 17.69 19.97
N LYS A 194 -40.75 18.39 19.87
CA LYS A 194 -39.42 17.74 19.82
C LYS A 194 -38.87 17.23 21.16
N ASP A 195 -39.60 17.36 22.27
CA ASP A 195 -39.05 17.20 23.62
C ASP A 195 -39.41 15.90 24.36
N LYS A 196 -39.94 14.87 23.67
CA LYS A 196 -40.35 13.60 24.34
C LYS A 196 -39.60 12.32 23.98
N SER A 197 -38.59 12.33 23.11
CA SER A 197 -37.87 11.07 22.79
C SER A 197 -36.43 11.26 22.29
N THR A 198 -35.73 12.28 22.77
CA THR A 198 -34.34 12.50 22.34
C THR A 198 -33.39 11.50 23.00
N ILE A 199 -33.00 10.45 22.28
CA ILE A 199 -32.01 9.45 22.72
C ILE A 199 -30.76 10.20 23.23
N PRO A 200 -30.28 9.91 24.47
CA PRO A 200 -29.09 10.56 25.03
C PRO A 200 -27.89 10.46 24.08
N ILE A 201 -27.07 11.51 23.99
CA ILE A 201 -25.94 11.58 23.04
C ILE A 201 -25.01 10.36 23.15
N HIS A 202 -24.74 9.88 24.38
CA HIS A 202 -23.90 8.72 24.64
C HIS A 202 -24.51 7.38 24.17
N MET A 203 -25.81 7.35 23.87
CA MET A 203 -26.54 6.20 23.32
C MET A 203 -26.77 6.30 21.81
N ARG A 204 -26.32 7.39 21.17
CA ARG A 204 -26.39 7.57 19.71
C ARG A 204 -25.19 6.91 19.05
N THR A 205 -25.43 6.20 17.95
CA THR A 205 -24.39 5.56 17.14
C THR A 205 -23.85 6.50 16.07
N HIS A 206 -24.73 7.20 15.33
CA HIS A 206 -24.35 8.12 14.25
C HIS A 206 -24.35 9.55 14.78
N VAL A 207 -23.18 10.01 15.23
CA VAL A 207 -22.98 11.39 15.72
C VAL A 207 -22.02 12.09 14.80
N ALA A 208 -22.49 13.12 14.10
CA ALA A 208 -21.63 13.91 13.24
C ALA A 208 -20.58 14.68 14.06
N VAL A 209 -19.32 14.56 13.64
CA VAL A 209 -18.13 15.17 14.25
C VAL A 209 -17.53 16.23 13.32
N GLY A 210 -17.65 16.04 12.01
CA GLY A 210 -17.11 16.94 10.99
C GLY A 210 -17.63 16.60 9.59
N ASN A 211 -17.01 17.15 8.56
CA ASN A 211 -17.30 16.82 7.16
C ASN A 211 -16.17 16.00 6.51
N GLY A 212 -16.38 15.58 5.27
CA GLY A 212 -15.41 14.75 4.54
C GLY A 212 -14.01 15.39 4.37
N ALA A 213 -13.94 16.72 4.33
CA ALA A 213 -12.68 17.47 4.26
C ALA A 213 -11.88 17.42 5.58
N GLN A 214 -12.56 17.27 6.71
CA GLN A 214 -11.95 17.16 8.03
C GLN A 214 -11.57 15.71 8.41
N LEU A 215 -11.95 14.72 7.60
CA LEU A 215 -11.61 13.32 7.83
C LEU A 215 -10.09 13.12 7.62
N PRO A 216 -9.35 12.61 8.62
CA PRO A 216 -7.92 12.34 8.47
C PRO A 216 -7.63 11.42 7.27
N PRO A 217 -6.55 11.66 6.51
CA PRO A 217 -6.28 10.94 5.26
C PRO A 217 -6.13 9.43 5.46
N ASP A 218 -5.50 9.01 6.56
CA ASP A 218 -5.20 7.59 6.84
C ASP A 218 -6.44 6.75 7.14
N CYS A 219 -7.53 7.37 7.63
CA CYS A 219 -8.75 6.66 8.00
C CYS A 219 -9.37 5.90 6.81
N ARG A 220 -9.28 6.47 5.62
CA ARG A 220 -9.75 5.84 4.38
C ARG A 220 -8.90 4.62 4.03
N GLN A 221 -7.57 4.75 4.19
CA GLN A 221 -6.64 3.64 3.97
C GLN A 221 -6.86 2.51 4.98
N HIS A 222 -7.11 2.83 6.25
CA HIS A 222 -7.41 1.83 7.27
C HIS A 222 -8.72 1.08 7.00
N LEU A 223 -9.78 1.78 6.59
CA LEU A 223 -11.06 1.15 6.23
C LEU A 223 -10.87 0.13 5.09
N ILE A 224 -10.25 0.55 3.98
CA ILE A 224 -10.06 -0.36 2.84
C ILE A 224 -9.08 -1.49 3.17
N THR A 225 -8.02 -1.21 3.95
CA THR A 225 -7.07 -2.23 4.38
C THR A 225 -7.76 -3.29 5.24
N ALA A 226 -8.63 -2.89 6.17
CA ALA A 226 -9.40 -3.82 6.99
C ALA A 226 -10.40 -4.64 6.16
N PHE A 227 -11.10 -4.00 5.21
CA PHE A 227 -12.02 -4.68 4.28
C PHE A 227 -11.30 -5.72 3.41
N VAL A 228 -10.20 -5.35 2.76
CA VAL A 228 -9.44 -6.27 1.90
C VAL A 228 -8.75 -7.35 2.72
N ARG A 229 -8.22 -7.02 3.90
CA ARG A 229 -7.60 -8.00 4.81
C ARG A 229 -8.59 -9.07 5.27
N LEU A 230 -9.86 -8.71 5.49
CA LEU A 230 -10.92 -9.65 5.87
C LEU A 230 -11.02 -10.83 4.89
N VAL A 231 -10.82 -10.57 3.60
CA VAL A 231 -10.82 -11.61 2.54
C VAL A 231 -9.42 -12.19 2.34
N ALA A 232 -8.43 -11.32 2.10
CA ALA A 232 -7.08 -11.74 1.72
C ALA A 232 -6.40 -12.62 2.78
N TRP A 233 -6.73 -12.44 4.05
CA TRP A 233 -6.18 -13.23 5.15
C TRP A 233 -6.51 -14.72 5.03
N ASP A 234 -7.73 -15.06 4.62
CA ASP A 234 -8.17 -16.44 4.46
C ASP A 234 -7.47 -17.15 3.29
N PHE A 235 -6.86 -16.38 2.38
CA PHE A 235 -6.02 -16.85 1.28
C PHE A 235 -4.52 -16.94 1.63
N GLY A 236 -4.14 -16.67 2.89
CA GLY A 236 -2.74 -16.63 3.30
C GLY A 236 -2.01 -15.37 2.83
N CYS A 237 -2.73 -14.27 2.59
CA CYS A 237 -2.17 -12.99 2.21
C CYS A 237 -2.41 -11.94 3.29
N ASN A 238 -1.56 -10.91 3.33
CA ASN A 238 -1.74 -9.75 4.18
C ASN A 238 -1.63 -8.46 3.36
N VAL A 239 -2.38 -7.45 3.78
CA VAL A 239 -2.31 -6.10 3.22
C VAL A 239 -1.40 -5.27 4.12
N SER A 240 -0.33 -4.73 3.55
CA SER A 240 0.60 -3.88 4.27
C SER A 240 1.18 -2.78 3.37
N PRO A 241 1.57 -1.63 3.95
CA PRO A 241 2.39 -0.67 3.23
C PRO A 241 3.73 -1.32 2.83
N SER A 242 4.30 -0.86 1.72
CA SER A 242 5.67 -1.23 1.37
C SER A 242 6.66 -0.62 2.36
N ARG A 243 7.67 -1.37 2.81
CA ARG A 243 8.69 -0.85 3.75
C ARG A 243 9.62 0.14 3.07
N THR A 244 9.87 -0.07 1.79
CA THR A 244 10.55 0.88 0.90
C THR A 244 9.48 1.67 0.14
N GLU A 245 9.67 2.98 -0.02
CA GLU A 245 8.70 3.81 -0.72
C GLU A 245 8.46 3.30 -2.16
N PRO A 246 7.20 3.00 -2.54
CA PRO A 246 6.91 2.47 -3.86
C PRO A 246 7.09 3.57 -4.92
N ARG A 247 7.97 3.29 -5.87
CA ARG A 247 8.44 4.23 -6.89
C ARG A 247 8.37 3.62 -8.27
N LEU A 248 7.71 4.32 -9.20
CA LEU A 248 7.74 4.03 -10.63
C LEU A 248 9.07 4.52 -11.18
N LEU A 249 9.93 3.62 -11.62
CA LEU A 249 11.22 3.96 -12.18
C LEU A 249 11.07 4.29 -13.67
N LEU A 250 11.58 5.45 -14.08
CA LEU A 250 11.60 5.91 -15.46
C LEU A 250 13.05 6.01 -15.92
N THR A 251 13.49 5.01 -16.69
CA THR A 251 14.86 4.93 -17.19
C THR A 251 14.90 5.37 -18.66
N PRO A 252 15.62 6.44 -19.02
CA PRO A 252 15.71 6.86 -20.42
C PRO A 252 16.56 5.88 -21.24
N SER A 253 16.27 5.80 -22.56
CA SER A 253 17.04 4.95 -23.48
C SER A 253 18.52 5.34 -23.51
N PRO A 254 19.45 4.37 -23.45
CA PRO A 254 20.89 4.64 -23.47
C PRO A 254 21.43 5.10 -24.84
N ARG A 255 20.66 4.98 -25.93
CA ARG A 255 21.08 5.38 -27.29
C ARG A 255 20.79 6.84 -27.62
N ALA A 256 19.96 7.52 -26.83
CA ALA A 256 19.80 8.96 -26.98
C ALA A 256 21.16 9.65 -26.69
N PRO A 257 21.53 10.69 -27.46
CA PRO A 257 22.86 11.28 -27.41
C PRO A 257 23.24 11.68 -25.96
N PRO A 258 24.49 11.46 -25.53
CA PRO A 258 24.91 11.54 -24.12
C PRO A 258 24.73 12.93 -23.47
N HIS A 259 24.57 13.99 -24.27
CA HIS A 259 24.25 15.34 -23.79
C HIS A 259 22.74 15.60 -23.58
N ALA A 260 21.87 14.72 -24.09
CA ALA A 260 20.42 14.83 -24.02
C ALA A 260 19.77 13.84 -23.03
N THR A 261 20.49 12.80 -22.61
CA THR A 261 19.96 11.77 -21.70
C THR A 261 19.95 12.24 -20.25
N ARG A 262 18.75 12.54 -19.73
CA ARG A 262 18.51 12.83 -18.31
C ARG A 262 18.82 11.61 -17.44
N PRO A 263 19.14 11.78 -16.15
CA PRO A 263 19.23 10.64 -15.24
C PRO A 263 17.84 9.99 -15.06
N PRO A 264 17.77 8.71 -14.64
CA PRO A 264 16.51 8.07 -14.29
C PRO A 264 15.75 8.87 -13.22
N THR A 265 14.43 8.96 -13.35
CA THR A 265 13.56 9.64 -12.39
C THR A 265 12.58 8.66 -11.77
N THR A 266 11.94 9.06 -10.67
CA THR A 266 10.96 8.23 -9.98
C THR A 266 9.68 8.99 -9.68
N MET A 267 8.53 8.37 -9.92
CA MET A 267 7.24 8.86 -9.42
C MET A 267 6.81 8.02 -8.22
N VAL A 268 6.34 8.66 -7.16
CA VAL A 268 5.97 7.99 -5.89
C VAL A 268 4.48 7.68 -5.85
N SER A 269 4.12 6.68 -5.05
CA SER A 269 2.71 6.36 -4.74
C SER A 269 2.55 6.06 -3.25
N SER A 270 1.35 6.27 -2.71
CA SER A 270 0.98 5.85 -1.35
C SER A 270 0.29 4.47 -1.32
N ALA A 271 0.32 3.75 -2.45
CA ALA A 271 -0.31 2.44 -2.57
C ALA A 271 0.26 1.45 -1.54
N HIS A 272 -0.64 0.71 -0.91
CA HIS A 272 -0.35 -0.49 -0.14
C HIS A 272 -0.42 -1.68 -1.08
N PHE A 273 0.15 -2.81 -0.66
CA PHE A 273 0.16 -4.01 -1.48
C PHE A 273 -0.37 -5.20 -0.69
N ILE A 274 -0.98 -6.12 -1.43
CA ILE A 274 -1.33 -7.44 -0.94
C ILE A 274 -0.10 -8.33 -1.16
N TYR A 275 0.46 -8.85 -0.08
CA TYR A 275 1.56 -9.79 -0.13
C TYR A 275 1.11 -11.16 0.34
N ARG A 276 1.62 -12.20 -0.31
CA ARG A 276 1.48 -13.58 0.14
C ARG A 276 2.42 -13.83 1.30
N LEU A 277 1.92 -14.49 2.34
CA LEU A 277 2.75 -14.94 3.45
C LEU A 277 3.51 -16.21 3.02
N PRO A 278 4.82 -16.31 3.31
CA PRO A 278 5.59 -17.51 3.01
C PRO A 278 5.00 -18.73 3.72
N GLY A 279 4.99 -19.89 3.06
CA GLY A 279 4.54 -21.14 3.67
C GLY A 279 5.44 -21.61 4.84
N GLU A 280 6.71 -21.22 4.83
CA GLU A 280 7.65 -21.57 5.89
C GLU A 280 7.61 -20.56 7.05
N SER A 281 7.27 -21.04 8.25
CA SER A 281 7.12 -20.20 9.45
C SER A 281 8.41 -19.53 9.93
N SER A 282 9.58 -20.08 9.60
CA SER A 282 10.89 -19.48 9.89
C SER A 282 11.08 -18.16 9.11
N VAL A 283 10.78 -18.19 7.80
CA VAL A 283 10.88 -17.07 6.86
C VAL A 283 9.84 -16.00 7.19
N ALA A 284 8.61 -16.39 7.52
CA ALA A 284 7.57 -15.47 7.96
C ALA A 284 7.96 -14.73 9.26
N ARG A 285 8.61 -15.41 10.23
CA ARG A 285 9.11 -14.78 11.46
C ARG A 285 10.24 -13.77 11.21
N CYS A 286 11.00 -13.93 10.14
CA CYS A 286 11.97 -12.94 9.68
C CYS A 286 11.31 -11.70 9.03
N GLY A 287 9.98 -11.70 8.88
CA GLY A 287 9.21 -10.60 8.30
C GLY A 287 9.31 -10.53 6.77
N ILE A 288 9.71 -11.63 6.13
CA ILE A 288 9.79 -11.77 4.67
C ILE A 288 8.39 -12.03 4.12
N VAL A 289 8.07 -11.41 2.98
CA VAL A 289 6.80 -11.57 2.27
C VAL A 289 7.02 -11.78 0.77
N GLU A 290 6.05 -12.36 0.06
CA GLU A 290 6.12 -12.67 -1.37
C GLU A 290 5.09 -11.84 -2.15
N GLY A 291 5.45 -11.33 -3.33
CA GLY A 291 4.53 -10.59 -4.20
C GLY A 291 5.14 -9.34 -4.85
N PRO A 292 4.36 -8.28 -5.13
CA PRO A 292 2.97 -8.05 -4.74
C PRO A 292 1.96 -8.87 -5.58
N VAL A 293 0.89 -9.33 -4.92
CA VAL A 293 -0.27 -9.99 -5.54
C VAL A 293 -1.15 -8.95 -6.24
N ALA A 294 -1.51 -7.88 -5.52
CA ALA A 294 -2.32 -6.76 -6.02
C ALA A 294 -1.98 -5.49 -5.23
N ALA A 295 -2.46 -4.33 -5.67
CA ALA A 295 -2.34 -3.06 -4.97
C ALA A 295 -3.65 -2.62 -4.30
N VAL A 296 -3.55 -1.83 -3.25
CA VAL A 296 -4.65 -1.19 -2.53
C VAL A 296 -4.34 0.28 -2.38
N SER A 297 -5.24 1.18 -2.82
CA SER A 297 -4.97 2.62 -2.81
C SER A 297 -6.20 3.43 -2.41
N ALA A 298 -6.16 4.05 -1.23
CA ALA A 298 -7.18 4.99 -0.80
C ALA A 298 -6.84 6.43 -1.19
N ARG A 299 -7.87 7.18 -1.62
CA ARG A 299 -7.77 8.58 -2.04
C ARG A 299 -7.92 9.49 -0.82
N ALA A 300 -7.07 10.51 -0.70
CA ALA A 300 -7.31 11.61 0.25
C ALA A 300 -8.25 12.69 -0.34
N THR A 301 -8.35 12.76 -1.68
CA THR A 301 -9.25 13.65 -2.40
C THR A 301 -10.70 13.31 -2.11
N HIS A 302 -11.48 14.31 -1.77
CA HIS A 302 -12.90 14.19 -1.42
C HIS A 302 -13.82 14.98 -2.34
N THR A 303 -13.27 15.80 -3.24
CA THR A 303 -14.01 16.65 -4.18
C THR A 303 -13.36 16.59 -5.56
N PHE A 304 -14.17 16.48 -6.62
CA PHE A 304 -13.73 16.51 -8.02
C PHE A 304 -14.37 17.72 -8.70
N ALA A 305 -13.91 18.91 -8.34
CA ALA A 305 -14.52 20.16 -8.81
C ALA A 305 -14.08 20.51 -10.24
N THR A 306 -12.85 20.15 -10.60
CA THR A 306 -12.25 20.49 -11.89
C THR A 306 -11.93 19.25 -12.72
N PRO A 307 -11.87 19.35 -14.06
CA PRO A 307 -11.40 18.25 -14.91
C PRO A 307 -9.98 17.79 -14.58
N LEU A 308 -9.15 18.70 -14.06
CA LEU A 308 -7.80 18.38 -13.60
C LEU A 308 -7.85 17.42 -12.40
N ASP A 309 -8.75 17.60 -11.45
CA ASP A 309 -8.89 16.71 -10.29
C ASP A 309 -9.20 15.26 -10.72
N GLU A 310 -10.07 15.09 -11.72
CA GLU A 310 -10.42 13.79 -12.27
C GLU A 310 -9.24 13.15 -13.03
N THR A 311 -8.45 13.97 -13.72
CA THR A 311 -7.25 13.53 -14.45
C THR A 311 -6.14 13.10 -13.48
N LEU A 312 -5.89 13.89 -12.43
CA LEU A 312 -4.91 13.58 -11.38
C LEU A 312 -5.28 12.30 -10.64
N ASP A 313 -6.57 12.10 -10.43
CA ASP A 313 -7.08 10.91 -9.78
C ASP A 313 -6.82 9.63 -10.60
N LEU A 314 -7.12 9.66 -11.90
CA LEU A 314 -6.79 8.53 -12.78
C LEU A 314 -5.27 8.33 -12.83
N THR A 315 -4.48 9.40 -12.90
CA THR A 315 -3.01 9.31 -12.90
C THR A 315 -2.49 8.56 -11.67
N ARG A 316 -3.03 8.84 -10.49
CA ARG A 316 -2.67 8.17 -9.24
C ARG A 316 -2.92 6.66 -9.30
N GLU A 317 -4.04 6.24 -9.90
CA GLU A 317 -4.35 4.81 -10.09
C GLU A 317 -3.40 4.15 -11.09
N ILE A 318 -3.17 4.80 -12.24
CA ILE A 318 -2.24 4.30 -13.26
C ILE A 318 -0.83 4.18 -12.71
N VAL A 319 -0.34 5.16 -11.94
CA VAL A 319 0.98 5.07 -11.29
C VAL A 319 1.02 3.89 -10.31
N ALA A 320 -0.02 3.66 -9.51
CA ALA A 320 -0.07 2.50 -8.62
C ALA A 320 -0.06 1.15 -9.39
N ILE A 321 -0.80 1.08 -10.49
CA ILE A 321 -0.84 -0.08 -11.40
C ILE A 321 0.55 -0.33 -12.00
N LEU A 322 1.17 0.69 -12.60
CA LEU A 322 2.48 0.56 -13.25
C LEU A 322 3.59 0.24 -12.23
N ILE A 323 3.51 0.76 -11.00
CA ILE A 323 4.44 0.36 -9.93
C ILE A 323 4.27 -1.11 -9.60
N THR A 324 3.04 -1.60 -9.50
CA THR A 324 2.76 -3.01 -9.21
C THR A 324 3.30 -3.91 -10.32
N ALA A 325 3.08 -3.52 -11.58
CA ALA A 325 3.65 -4.19 -12.75
C ALA A 325 5.18 -4.21 -12.70
N GLN A 326 5.83 -3.08 -12.43
CA GLN A 326 7.28 -3.01 -12.28
C GLN A 326 7.80 -3.89 -11.14
N GLN A 327 7.13 -3.91 -9.99
CA GLN A 327 7.54 -4.77 -8.87
C GLN A 327 7.42 -6.25 -9.21
N ARG A 328 6.35 -6.67 -9.90
CA ARG A 328 6.18 -8.05 -10.38
C ARG A 328 7.22 -8.41 -11.44
N ALA A 329 7.58 -7.48 -12.32
CA ALA A 329 8.62 -7.63 -13.33
C ALA A 329 10.05 -7.74 -12.76
N ARG A 330 10.25 -7.54 -11.44
CA ARG A 330 11.53 -7.79 -10.73
C ARG A 330 11.76 -9.28 -10.44
N SER A 331 10.76 -10.14 -10.66
CA SER A 331 10.89 -11.57 -10.40
C SER A 331 12.09 -12.17 -11.14
N GLY A 332 12.95 -12.88 -10.39
CA GLY A 332 14.19 -13.47 -10.91
C GLY A 332 15.30 -12.49 -11.28
N LYS A 333 15.13 -11.18 -11.04
CA LYS A 333 16.13 -10.14 -11.35
C LYS A 333 16.86 -9.69 -10.09
N THR A 334 17.99 -9.03 -10.26
CA THR A 334 18.74 -8.35 -9.20
C THR A 334 18.64 -6.84 -9.39
N GLU A 335 18.56 -6.09 -8.28
CA GLU A 335 18.55 -4.64 -8.35
C GLU A 335 19.83 -4.10 -9.00
N LYS A 336 19.68 -3.30 -10.05
CA LYS A 336 20.77 -2.52 -10.65
C LYS A 336 20.60 -1.07 -10.23
N ARG A 337 21.48 -0.57 -9.35
CA ARG A 337 21.36 0.82 -8.88
C ARG A 337 22.02 1.78 -9.87
N PHE A 338 21.35 2.90 -10.11
CA PHE A 338 21.92 3.96 -10.94
C PHE A 338 23.23 4.46 -10.36
N GLY A 339 24.28 4.52 -11.18
CA GLY A 339 25.60 4.96 -10.72
C GLY A 339 26.41 3.91 -9.96
N GLU A 340 25.88 2.71 -9.71
CA GLU A 340 26.66 1.63 -9.09
C GLU A 340 27.86 1.25 -9.96
N GLY A 341 29.05 1.19 -9.35
CA GLY A 341 30.31 0.94 -10.05
C GLY A 341 30.79 2.06 -10.97
N LYS A 342 30.12 3.22 -11.02
CA LYS A 342 30.60 4.37 -11.80
C LYS A 342 31.71 5.12 -11.05
N TRP A 343 32.64 5.71 -11.81
CA TRP A 343 33.76 6.46 -11.23
C TRP A 343 33.25 7.56 -10.30
N TRP A 344 32.24 8.32 -10.74
CA TRP A 344 31.70 9.45 -9.97
C TRP A 344 31.03 9.04 -8.65
N THR A 345 30.68 7.76 -8.43
CA THR A 345 30.18 7.26 -7.13
C THR A 345 31.25 6.61 -6.25
N SER A 346 32.41 6.28 -6.82
CA SER A 346 33.49 5.57 -6.14
C SER A 346 34.67 6.49 -5.82
N THR A 347 34.91 7.51 -6.65
CA THR A 347 35.96 8.50 -6.47
C THR A 347 35.50 9.67 -5.60
N PRO A 348 36.38 10.20 -4.73
CA PRO A 348 36.10 11.43 -4.01
C PRO A 348 35.83 12.61 -4.96
N ARG A 349 34.91 13.49 -4.56
CA ARG A 349 34.59 14.75 -5.25
C ARG A 349 35.82 15.66 -5.28
N TRP A 350 35.79 16.63 -6.19
CA TRP A 350 36.81 17.69 -6.25
C TRP A 350 36.97 18.36 -4.88
N GLY A 351 38.21 18.42 -4.37
CA GLY A 351 38.52 18.93 -3.03
C GLY A 351 38.26 17.97 -1.86
N GLY A 352 37.66 16.81 -2.10
CA GLY A 352 37.41 15.74 -1.11
C GLY A 352 38.42 14.59 -1.13
N GLY A 353 39.32 14.55 -2.12
CA GLY A 353 40.49 13.67 -2.12
C GLY A 353 41.57 14.15 -1.13
N PRO A 354 42.59 13.31 -0.83
CA PRO A 354 43.67 13.66 0.09
C PRO A 354 44.31 15.01 -0.27
N GLY A 355 44.45 15.90 0.71
CA GLY A 355 45.03 17.24 0.50
C GLY A 355 44.11 18.30 -0.13
N GLY A 356 42.87 17.97 -0.51
CA GLY A 356 41.85 18.96 -0.88
C GLY A 356 41.32 19.76 0.34
N PRO A 357 40.57 20.86 0.16
CA PRO A 357 40.07 21.66 1.30
C PRO A 357 39.26 20.84 2.32
N ILE A 358 38.45 19.90 1.86
CA ILE A 358 37.63 18.99 2.69
C ILE A 358 38.41 17.69 3.00
N GLY A 359 39.35 17.31 2.13
CA GLY A 359 40.36 16.29 2.39
C GLY A 359 41.17 16.61 3.66
N LYS A 360 41.73 17.81 3.76
CA LYS A 360 42.54 18.22 4.90
C LYS A 360 41.79 18.19 6.23
N GLU A 361 40.51 18.57 6.26
CA GLU A 361 39.70 18.55 7.49
C GLU A 361 39.38 17.14 7.96
N GLY A 362 38.95 16.25 7.04
CA GLY A 362 38.67 14.86 7.42
C GLY A 362 39.94 14.03 7.65
N ASP A 363 41.06 14.34 7.00
CA ASP A 363 42.34 13.64 7.21
C ASP A 363 42.92 14.02 8.58
N LYS A 364 42.84 15.31 8.96
CA LYS A 364 43.13 15.76 10.33
C LYS A 364 42.21 15.12 11.37
N ALA A 365 40.91 15.04 11.09
CA ALA A 365 39.98 14.35 11.99
C ALA A 365 40.28 12.84 12.11
N GLU A 366 40.89 12.23 11.09
CA GLU A 366 41.28 10.81 11.10
C GLU A 366 42.58 10.61 11.88
N GLU A 367 43.56 11.50 11.69
CA GLU A 367 44.77 11.57 12.51
C GLU A 367 44.45 11.83 13.99
N ASP A 368 43.54 12.76 14.29
CA ASP A 368 43.08 13.09 15.65
C ASP A 368 42.34 11.89 16.29
N ALA A 369 41.51 11.18 15.53
CA ALA A 369 40.81 9.99 16.02
C ALA A 369 41.74 8.79 16.25
N LEU A 370 42.73 8.61 15.38
CA LEU A 370 43.76 7.57 15.51
C LEU A 370 44.70 7.86 16.67
N THR A 371 45.07 9.13 16.90
CA THR A 371 45.84 9.53 18.08
C THR A 371 45.05 9.40 19.37
N LEU A 372 43.74 9.70 19.38
CA LEU A 372 42.84 9.43 20.51
C LEU A 372 42.66 7.93 20.80
N ALA A 373 42.63 7.08 19.76
CA ALA A 373 42.54 5.63 19.93
C ALA A 373 43.88 5.01 20.37
N ALA A 374 45.01 5.55 19.91
CA ALA A 374 46.36 5.08 20.26
C ALA A 374 46.84 5.55 21.65
N SER A 375 46.26 6.63 22.19
CA SER A 375 46.64 7.18 23.50
C SER A 375 46.04 6.43 24.70
N GLY A 376 45.25 5.37 24.49
CA GLY A 376 44.93 4.38 25.53
C GLY A 376 44.36 4.95 26.83
N VAL A 377 43.65 6.07 26.79
CA VAL A 377 43.08 6.69 27.99
C VAL A 377 41.87 5.84 28.43
N PRO A 378 41.86 5.26 29.65
CA PRO A 378 40.71 4.50 30.11
C PRO A 378 39.51 5.43 30.23
N GLU A 379 38.34 4.97 29.81
CA GLU A 379 37.06 5.61 30.14
C GLU A 379 37.00 5.80 31.65
N LYS A 380 37.23 7.03 32.12
CA LYS A 380 36.81 7.40 33.46
C LYS A 380 35.29 7.38 33.44
N SER A 381 34.73 6.36 34.09
CA SER A 381 33.35 6.33 34.55
C SER A 381 32.98 7.71 35.11
N PRO A 382 31.87 8.34 34.69
CA PRO A 382 31.48 9.61 35.26
C PRO A 382 31.07 9.39 36.72
N VAL A 383 31.97 9.76 37.63
CA VAL A 383 31.65 10.09 39.01
C VAL A 383 30.71 11.30 39.00
N GLU A 384 29.71 11.21 39.85
CA GLU A 384 28.66 12.17 40.13
C GLU A 384 29.17 13.61 40.22
N ILE A 385 28.60 14.50 39.40
CA ILE A 385 28.49 15.92 39.74
C ILE A 385 27.00 16.26 39.69
N SER A 386 26.40 16.18 40.86
CA SER A 386 25.12 16.79 41.19
C SER A 386 25.19 18.31 41.00
N ARG A 387 24.53 18.83 39.97
CA ARG A 387 23.93 20.18 40.01
C ARG A 387 22.55 20.09 39.38
N GLY A 388 21.55 20.39 40.20
CA GLY A 388 20.14 20.18 39.90
C GLY A 388 19.63 20.97 38.70
N VAL A 389 18.81 20.28 37.91
CA VAL A 389 17.75 20.88 37.11
C VAL A 389 16.53 20.01 37.39
N GLU A 390 15.48 20.62 37.93
CA GLU A 390 14.21 19.95 38.25
C GLU A 390 13.61 19.32 36.99
N GLU A 391 13.41 17.99 37.02
CA GLU A 391 12.66 17.28 36.00
C GLU A 391 11.16 17.51 36.18
N ASN A 392 10.54 18.03 35.13
CA ASN A 392 9.14 18.42 35.09
C ASN A 392 8.21 17.19 35.22
N ALA A 393 7.26 17.25 36.16
CA ALA A 393 6.37 16.13 36.55
C ALA A 393 5.52 15.55 35.39
N GLY A 394 5.34 16.30 34.29
CA GLY A 394 4.58 15.86 33.11
C GLY A 394 5.22 14.69 32.34
N VAL A 395 6.54 14.50 32.42
CA VAL A 395 7.24 13.44 31.67
C VAL A 395 7.09 12.07 32.34
N LYS A 396 6.93 12.03 33.68
CA LYS A 396 6.67 10.79 34.42
C LYS A 396 5.27 10.24 34.16
N MET A 397 4.26 11.10 34.06
CA MET A 397 2.88 10.65 33.80
C MET A 397 2.72 10.10 32.36
N ALA A 398 3.40 10.70 31.37
CA ALA A 398 3.35 10.25 29.97
C ALA A 398 4.00 8.86 29.75
N ASN A 399 5.05 8.53 30.51
CA ASN A 399 5.71 7.23 30.42
C ASN A 399 4.99 6.12 31.21
N GLU A 400 4.28 6.47 32.28
CA GLU A 400 3.50 5.50 33.08
C GLU A 400 2.20 5.09 32.36
N VAL A 401 1.50 6.05 31.73
CA VAL A 401 0.29 5.78 30.91
C VAL A 401 0.61 4.87 29.71
N LYS A 402 1.84 4.92 29.19
CA LYS A 402 2.29 4.08 28.08
C LYS A 402 2.62 2.64 28.50
N ARG A 403 2.83 2.37 29.80
CA ARG A 403 3.09 1.01 30.31
C ARG A 403 1.83 0.26 30.74
N GLN A 404 0.73 0.95 31.06
CA GLN A 404 -0.48 0.32 31.60
C GLN A 404 -1.51 -0.14 30.54
N ILE A 405 -1.34 0.22 29.26
CA ILE A 405 -2.20 -0.28 28.18
C ILE A 405 -1.47 -1.45 27.50
N GLY A 406 -1.62 -2.64 28.09
CA GLY A 406 -1.10 -3.89 27.54
C GLY A 406 -2.06 -4.51 26.52
N GLY A 407 -1.52 -4.98 25.39
CA GLY A 407 -2.22 -5.93 24.51
C GLY A 407 -1.75 -5.95 23.05
N ILE A 408 -0.89 -6.93 22.74
CA ILE A 408 -0.48 -7.44 21.41
C ILE A 408 0.65 -6.66 20.72
N ALA A 409 1.74 -7.39 20.50
CA ALA A 409 3.06 -6.91 20.12
C ALA A 409 3.19 -6.72 18.61
N ASP A 410 3.23 -5.47 18.15
CA ASP A 410 3.92 -5.12 16.92
C ASP A 410 5.41 -4.97 17.23
N ARG A 411 6.18 -6.03 16.95
CA ARG A 411 7.63 -5.97 16.87
C ARG A 411 8.02 -5.21 15.60
N THR A 412 7.91 -3.89 15.64
CA THR A 412 8.81 -3.04 14.85
C THR A 412 10.21 -3.26 15.43
N PRO A 413 11.24 -3.60 14.62
CA PRO A 413 12.60 -3.54 15.11
C PRO A 413 12.88 -2.06 15.38
N THR A 414 12.75 -1.68 16.65
CA THR A 414 13.27 -0.42 17.17
C THR A 414 14.72 -0.41 16.73
N ALA A 415 15.08 0.59 15.93
CA ALA A 415 16.43 0.79 15.43
C ALA A 415 17.39 0.51 16.58
N GLY A 416 18.14 -0.59 16.43
CA GLY A 416 19.00 -1.12 17.47
C GLY A 416 19.83 0.01 18.04
N LYS A 417 20.01 0.00 19.37
CA LYS A 417 20.94 0.83 20.12
C LYS A 417 22.18 1.12 19.25
N ARG A 418 22.17 2.25 18.54
CA ARG A 418 23.41 2.80 18.01
C ARG A 418 24.18 3.13 19.26
N LEU A 419 25.29 2.42 19.49
CA LEU A 419 26.36 2.95 20.33
C LEU A 419 26.45 4.42 19.97
N LYS A 420 26.28 5.28 20.96
CA LYS A 420 26.37 6.73 20.81
C LYS A 420 27.83 7.03 20.50
N LYS A 421 28.25 6.79 19.25
CA LYS A 421 29.56 7.14 18.75
C LYS A 421 29.67 8.64 18.97
N GLY A 422 30.73 9.07 19.66
CA GLY A 422 30.92 10.45 20.09
C GLY A 422 30.66 11.45 18.97
N LYS A 423 30.39 12.71 19.36
CA LYS A 423 30.10 13.83 18.44
C LYS A 423 31.07 13.89 17.26
N ASP A 424 32.32 13.49 17.46
CA ASP A 424 33.41 13.46 16.47
C ASP A 424 33.31 12.30 15.47
N GLY A 425 32.82 11.13 15.91
CA GLY A 425 32.56 9.99 15.02
C GLY A 425 31.39 10.21 14.06
N ASN A 426 30.45 11.09 14.43
CA ASN A 426 29.35 11.51 13.56
C ASN A 426 29.82 12.57 12.54
N LEU A 427 30.71 13.47 12.97
CA LEU A 427 31.35 14.45 12.09
C LEU A 427 32.23 13.76 11.02
N MET A 428 32.98 12.72 11.39
CA MET A 428 33.77 11.91 10.45
C MET A 428 32.89 11.23 9.39
N ALA A 429 31.78 10.60 9.81
CA ALA A 429 30.83 10.00 8.89
C ALA A 429 30.21 11.04 7.94
N MET A 430 29.97 12.26 8.42
CA MET A 430 29.50 13.39 7.61
C MET A 430 30.52 13.79 6.55
N TYR A 431 31.80 13.96 6.93
CA TYR A 431 32.88 14.31 6.00
C TYR A 431 33.11 13.20 4.95
N GLN A 432 33.13 11.94 5.36
CA GLN A 432 33.25 10.81 4.42
C GLN A 432 32.07 10.74 3.44
N THR A 433 30.85 11.05 3.92
CA THR A 433 29.65 11.13 3.09
C THR A 433 29.70 12.31 2.12
N TYR A 434 30.23 13.46 2.56
CA TYR A 434 30.38 14.64 1.70
C TYR A 434 31.46 14.43 0.64
N ARG A 435 32.55 13.73 0.99
CA ARG A 435 33.67 13.43 0.09
C ARG A 435 33.27 12.60 -1.13
N LYS A 436 32.21 11.80 -1.09
CA LYS A 436 31.79 10.92 -2.22
C LYS A 436 30.37 11.27 -2.70
N MET A 437 30.07 11.06 -3.98
CA MET A 437 28.67 10.90 -4.38
C MET A 437 28.31 9.45 -4.05
N ASN A 438 27.38 9.21 -3.14
CA ASN A 438 26.87 7.84 -2.99
C ASN A 438 25.87 7.55 -4.11
N PRO A 439 25.80 6.30 -4.63
CA PRO A 439 24.69 5.91 -5.47
C PRO A 439 23.38 6.07 -4.67
N PRO A 440 22.23 6.22 -5.35
CA PRO A 440 20.93 6.22 -4.69
C PRO A 440 20.76 4.99 -3.78
N SER A 441 19.97 5.15 -2.72
CA SER A 441 19.59 4.03 -1.86
C SER A 441 18.88 2.95 -2.67
N ALA A 442 18.99 1.69 -2.21
CA ALA A 442 18.20 0.58 -2.75
C ALA A 442 16.71 0.93 -2.73
N MET A 443 16.06 0.75 -3.87
CA MET A 443 14.63 0.89 -4.08
C MET A 443 13.88 -0.44 -3.92
N TRP A 444 14.63 -1.54 -3.84
CA TRP A 444 14.08 -2.88 -3.62
C TRP A 444 14.06 -3.20 -2.13
N ASP A 445 12.93 -3.71 -1.64
CA ASP A 445 12.81 -4.15 -0.25
C ASP A 445 13.51 -5.51 -0.09
N ARG A 446 14.46 -5.58 0.85
CA ARG A 446 15.23 -6.80 1.15
C ARG A 446 14.38 -7.90 1.77
N ASN A 447 13.25 -7.53 2.38
CA ASN A 447 12.31 -8.46 3.00
C ASN A 447 11.15 -8.81 2.07
N VAL A 448 11.20 -8.42 0.78
CA VAL A 448 10.20 -8.79 -0.21
C VAL A 448 10.85 -9.68 -1.26
N ARG A 449 10.30 -10.89 -1.42
CA ARG A 449 10.59 -11.73 -2.58
C ARG A 449 9.66 -11.30 -3.71
N TYR A 450 10.22 -10.56 -4.66
CA TYR A 450 9.45 -10.07 -5.80
C TYR A 450 9.05 -11.22 -6.73
N GLU A 451 7.75 -11.44 -6.87
CA GLU A 451 7.18 -12.52 -7.67
C GLU A 451 5.94 -12.05 -8.43
N ALA A 452 5.83 -12.44 -9.71
CA ALA A 452 4.67 -12.17 -10.54
C ALA A 452 3.55 -13.21 -10.29
N ILE A 453 3.03 -13.23 -9.06
CA ILE A 453 2.04 -14.23 -8.61
C ILE A 453 0.76 -14.13 -9.45
N GLY A 454 0.32 -15.24 -10.03
CA GLY A 454 -0.90 -15.32 -10.84
C GLY A 454 -0.77 -14.82 -12.27
N LYS A 455 0.41 -14.33 -12.69
CA LYS A 455 0.68 -13.95 -14.08
C LYS A 455 0.61 -15.18 -14.99
N VAL A 456 -0.08 -15.06 -16.12
CA VAL A 456 -0.08 -16.09 -17.17
C VAL A 456 1.22 -15.98 -17.95
N GLN A 457 1.95 -17.08 -18.11
CA GLN A 457 3.22 -17.07 -18.84
C GLN A 457 2.97 -17.07 -20.34
N GLY A 458 3.81 -16.35 -21.10
CA GLY A 458 3.79 -16.35 -22.56
C GLY A 458 2.71 -15.50 -23.24
N THR A 459 1.94 -14.70 -22.48
CA THR A 459 0.91 -13.81 -23.04
C THR A 459 1.43 -12.44 -23.50
N GLY A 460 2.65 -12.06 -23.11
CA GLY A 460 3.22 -10.74 -23.45
C GLY A 460 2.65 -9.56 -22.63
N TYR A 461 1.80 -9.85 -21.64
CA TYR A 461 1.23 -8.86 -20.73
C TYR A 461 1.05 -9.44 -19.33
N ASP A 462 0.87 -8.57 -18.34
CA ASP A 462 0.48 -8.92 -16.97
C ASP A 462 -0.88 -8.30 -16.63
N ASP A 463 -1.78 -9.08 -16.03
CA ASP A 463 -3.04 -8.58 -15.48
C ASP A 463 -2.80 -8.11 -14.04
N ILE A 464 -2.80 -6.80 -13.85
CA ILE A 464 -2.57 -6.13 -12.58
C ILE A 464 -3.89 -5.72 -11.96
N PHE A 465 -4.02 -5.94 -10.65
CA PHE A 465 -5.22 -5.55 -9.93
C PHE A 465 -4.96 -4.45 -8.92
N LEU A 466 -5.88 -3.49 -8.86
CA LEU A 466 -5.89 -2.39 -7.92
C LEU A 466 -7.26 -2.32 -7.24
N ILE A 467 -7.28 -2.35 -5.92
CA ILE A 467 -8.46 -2.06 -5.12
C ILE A 467 -8.38 -0.60 -4.72
N SER A 468 -9.21 0.24 -5.35
CA SER A 468 -9.22 1.68 -5.13
C SER A 468 -10.36 2.06 -4.20
N ALA A 469 -10.13 3.05 -3.33
CA ALA A 469 -11.13 3.52 -2.39
C ALA A 469 -11.29 5.04 -2.43
N LEU A 470 -12.54 5.48 -2.40
CA LEU A 470 -12.95 6.88 -2.32
C LEU A 470 -13.92 7.05 -1.15
N ASN A 471 -13.46 7.68 -0.07
CA ASN A 471 -14.24 7.85 1.17
C ASN A 471 -14.68 6.47 1.73
N HIS A 472 -15.98 6.18 1.77
CA HIS A 472 -16.55 4.87 2.13
C HIS A 472 -16.84 3.97 0.92
N HIS A 473 -16.51 4.40 -0.30
CA HIS A 473 -16.74 3.60 -1.50
C HIS A 473 -15.49 2.85 -1.92
N VAL A 474 -15.67 1.65 -2.45
CA VAL A 474 -14.60 0.81 -3.01
C VAL A 474 -14.89 0.48 -4.46
N CYS A 475 -13.85 0.39 -5.28
CA CYS A 475 -13.94 -0.20 -6.62
C CYS A 475 -12.73 -1.12 -6.86
N VAL A 476 -12.95 -2.13 -7.71
CA VAL A 476 -11.91 -3.06 -8.15
C VAL A 476 -11.57 -2.70 -9.58
N VAL A 477 -10.27 -2.55 -9.83
CA VAL A 477 -9.71 -2.22 -11.13
C VAL A 477 -8.80 -3.35 -11.58
N ARG A 478 -9.03 -3.85 -12.79
CA ARG A 478 -8.13 -4.74 -13.52
C ARG A 478 -7.46 -3.94 -14.62
N ALA A 479 -6.15 -4.03 -14.73
CA ALA A 479 -5.38 -3.40 -15.79
C ALA A 479 -4.49 -4.43 -16.48
N ARG A 480 -4.68 -4.59 -17.78
CA ARG A 480 -3.78 -5.38 -18.63
C ARG A 480 -2.61 -4.48 -19.03
N VAL A 481 -1.42 -4.79 -18.52
CA VAL A 481 -0.20 -4.01 -18.76
C VAL A 481 0.74 -4.81 -19.66
N PRO A 482 1.04 -4.34 -20.88
CA PRO A 482 1.95 -5.03 -21.79
C PRO A 482 3.39 -5.03 -21.26
N GLU A 483 4.11 -6.13 -21.51
CA GLU A 483 5.53 -6.24 -21.14
C GLU A 483 6.39 -5.24 -21.92
N ALA A 484 6.07 -5.00 -23.19
CA ALA A 484 6.75 -4.02 -24.02
C ALA A 484 6.71 -2.60 -23.42
N LEU A 485 5.60 -2.20 -22.79
CA LEU A 485 5.53 -0.92 -22.07
C LEU A 485 6.47 -0.91 -20.86
N MET A 486 6.57 -2.02 -20.12
CA MET A 486 7.50 -2.14 -18.99
C MET A 486 8.96 -2.06 -19.43
N ASP A 487 9.27 -2.64 -20.58
CA ASP A 487 10.60 -2.56 -21.21
C ASP A 487 10.92 -1.09 -21.58
N VAL A 488 9.98 -0.36 -22.18
CA VAL A 488 10.12 1.07 -22.50
C VAL A 488 10.38 1.91 -21.25
N LEU A 489 9.60 1.71 -20.17
CA LEU A 489 9.83 2.41 -18.90
C LEU A 489 11.18 2.01 -18.25
N GLY A 490 11.65 0.80 -18.55
CA GLY A 490 12.95 0.26 -18.17
C GLY A 490 14.13 0.76 -19.02
N GLY A 491 13.87 1.55 -20.07
CA GLY A 491 14.88 2.14 -20.95
C GLY A 491 15.24 1.30 -22.18
N GLU A 492 14.47 0.25 -22.47
CA GLU A 492 14.58 -0.45 -23.76
C GLU A 492 13.85 0.31 -24.87
N GLU A 493 14.29 0.10 -26.11
CA GLU A 493 13.64 0.68 -27.28
C GLU A 493 12.57 -0.28 -27.81
N ARG A 494 11.36 0.24 -27.94
CA ARG A 494 10.24 -0.39 -28.64
C ARG A 494 9.57 0.68 -29.49
N GLU A 495 9.37 0.39 -30.76
CA GLU A 495 8.69 1.29 -31.69
C GLU A 495 7.17 1.22 -31.52
N GLU A 496 6.65 0.13 -30.96
CA GLU A 496 5.24 -0.06 -30.66
C GLU A 496 5.03 -0.85 -29.37
N TRP A 497 3.88 -0.62 -28.72
CA TRP A 497 3.34 -1.49 -27.70
C TRP A 497 1.80 -1.48 -27.74
N GLU A 498 1.19 -2.52 -27.20
CA GLU A 498 -0.27 -2.60 -27.06
C GLU A 498 -0.78 -1.57 -26.04
N ARG A 499 -2.05 -1.19 -26.11
CA ARG A 499 -2.63 -0.33 -25.09
C ARG A 499 -2.75 -1.01 -23.72
N VAL A 500 -2.74 -0.20 -22.68
CA VAL A 500 -3.13 -0.59 -21.32
C VAL A 500 -4.65 -0.52 -21.20
N VAL A 501 -5.30 -1.67 -21.13
CA VAL A 501 -6.76 -1.75 -20.94
C VAL A 501 -7.08 -1.82 -19.46
N VAL A 502 -7.90 -0.90 -18.97
CA VAL A 502 -8.27 -0.74 -17.57
C VAL A 502 -9.77 -0.93 -17.40
N TRP A 503 -10.18 -2.09 -16.89
CA TRP A 503 -11.56 -2.36 -16.49
C TRP A 503 -11.78 -1.88 -15.07
N ARG A 504 -12.75 -1.00 -14.85
CA ARG A 504 -13.12 -0.48 -13.54
C ARG A 504 -14.53 -0.94 -13.20
N SER A 505 -14.71 -1.52 -12.02
CA SER A 505 -16.04 -1.84 -11.49
C SER A 505 -16.86 -0.58 -11.20
N ARG A 506 -18.17 -0.74 -10.97
CA ARG A 506 -18.94 0.30 -10.27
C ARG A 506 -18.32 0.59 -8.89
N TRP A 507 -18.65 1.74 -8.33
CA TRP A 507 -18.35 2.05 -6.93
C TRP A 507 -19.37 1.37 -6.02
N TRP A 508 -18.89 0.54 -5.09
CA TRP A 508 -19.70 -0.09 -4.04
C TRP A 508 -19.65 0.73 -2.77
N ASP A 509 -20.81 0.95 -2.16
CA ASP A 509 -20.94 1.68 -0.91
C ASP A 509 -20.76 0.75 0.30
N LEU A 510 -19.70 0.96 1.09
CA LEU A 510 -19.42 0.15 2.28
C LEU A 510 -20.35 0.44 3.46
N TYR A 511 -21.33 1.35 3.38
CA TYR A 511 -22.42 1.43 4.34
C TYR A 511 -23.57 0.46 4.01
N LEU A 512 -23.72 0.08 2.74
CA LEU A 512 -24.78 -0.81 2.30
C LEU A 512 -24.34 -2.27 2.38
N GLY A 513 -25.09 -3.09 3.14
CA GLY A 513 -24.75 -4.50 3.34
C GLY A 513 -24.65 -5.32 2.05
N VAL A 514 -25.51 -5.03 1.08
CA VAL A 514 -25.52 -5.71 -0.24
C VAL A 514 -24.26 -5.38 -1.03
N ASP A 515 -23.89 -4.11 -1.10
CA ASP A 515 -22.69 -3.64 -1.81
C ASP A 515 -21.40 -4.17 -1.18
N ARG A 516 -21.34 -4.31 0.15
CA ARG A 516 -20.20 -4.97 0.83
C ARG A 516 -19.99 -6.39 0.36
N VAL A 517 -21.09 -7.14 0.22
CA VAL A 517 -21.03 -8.55 -0.19
C VAL A 517 -20.62 -8.65 -1.65
N GLU A 518 -21.17 -7.83 -2.54
CA GLU A 518 -20.77 -7.81 -3.95
C GLU A 518 -19.30 -7.41 -4.12
N ALA A 519 -18.83 -6.39 -3.38
CA ALA A 519 -17.42 -6.01 -3.37
C ALA A 519 -16.52 -7.13 -2.81
N MET A 520 -16.97 -7.83 -1.77
CA MET A 520 -16.27 -8.97 -1.18
C MET A 520 -16.16 -10.11 -2.21
N GLU A 521 -17.23 -10.40 -2.94
CA GLU A 521 -17.27 -11.43 -3.98
C GLU A 521 -16.31 -11.11 -5.14
N ALA A 522 -16.23 -9.86 -5.58
CA ALA A 522 -15.26 -9.42 -6.58
C ALA A 522 -13.81 -9.60 -6.10
N VAL A 523 -13.50 -9.21 -4.85
CA VAL A 523 -12.17 -9.42 -4.25
C VAL A 523 -11.87 -10.92 -4.08
N TRP A 524 -12.87 -11.73 -3.71
CA TRP A 524 -12.72 -13.18 -3.57
C TRP A 524 -12.37 -13.85 -4.90
N GLY A 525 -13.06 -13.46 -5.98
CA GLY A 525 -12.79 -13.91 -7.35
C GLY A 525 -11.37 -13.57 -7.80
N LEU A 526 -10.96 -12.32 -7.58
CA LEU A 526 -9.62 -11.84 -7.84
C LEU A 526 -8.56 -12.65 -7.09
N MET A 527 -8.77 -12.94 -5.81
CA MET A 527 -7.83 -13.73 -5.00
C MET A 527 -7.76 -15.19 -5.46
N ASN A 528 -8.89 -15.80 -5.80
CA ASN A 528 -8.95 -17.13 -6.41
C ASN A 528 -8.17 -17.20 -7.72
N TRP A 529 -8.35 -16.20 -8.60
CA TRP A 529 -7.64 -16.14 -9.86
C TRP A 529 -6.13 -15.98 -9.62
N LEU A 530 -5.71 -14.99 -8.84
CA LEU A 530 -4.29 -14.69 -8.67
C LEU A 530 -3.52 -15.80 -7.93
N LEU A 531 -4.16 -16.48 -6.99
CA LEU A 531 -3.52 -17.51 -6.18
C LEU A 531 -3.79 -18.93 -6.67
N ARG A 532 -4.43 -19.11 -7.83
CA ARG A 532 -4.66 -20.42 -8.44
C ARG A 532 -3.38 -21.25 -8.53
N ASP A 533 -3.50 -22.56 -8.37
CA ASP A 533 -2.41 -23.47 -8.62
C ASP A 533 -2.11 -23.52 -10.12
N VAL A 534 -0.99 -22.92 -10.52
CA VAL A 534 -0.46 -22.99 -11.88
C VAL A 534 0.42 -24.24 -11.93
N GLY A 535 -0.23 -25.40 -11.95
CA GLY A 535 0.43 -26.71 -11.78
C GLY A 535 1.74 -26.82 -12.55
N THR A 536 2.82 -27.15 -11.83
CA THR A 536 4.07 -27.83 -12.25
C THR A 536 4.60 -27.70 -13.69
N SER A 537 4.37 -26.60 -14.43
CA SER A 537 5.11 -26.34 -15.68
C SER A 537 6.35 -25.47 -15.45
N ALA A 538 6.44 -24.78 -14.30
CA ALA A 538 7.58 -23.94 -13.94
C ALA A 538 8.65 -24.67 -13.10
N ARG A 539 8.31 -25.79 -12.44
CA ARG A 539 9.23 -26.51 -11.53
C ARG A 539 10.15 -27.53 -12.23
N MET A 540 9.94 -27.78 -13.52
CA MET A 540 10.74 -28.72 -14.33
C MET A 540 11.95 -28.08 -15.03
N GLN A 541 12.19 -26.77 -14.86
CA GLN A 541 13.35 -26.07 -15.45
C GLN A 541 14.46 -25.74 -14.46
N GLU A 542 14.45 -26.32 -13.26
CA GLU A 542 15.68 -26.39 -12.46
C GLU A 542 16.38 -27.70 -12.78
N PRO A 543 17.58 -27.69 -13.39
CA PRO A 543 18.35 -28.91 -13.51
C PRO A 543 18.72 -29.35 -12.09
N LYS A 544 18.14 -30.49 -11.66
CA LYS A 544 18.66 -31.23 -10.51
C LYS A 544 20.13 -31.51 -10.83
N GLN A 545 21.03 -30.85 -10.11
CA GLN A 545 22.42 -31.29 -10.04
C GLN A 545 22.39 -32.69 -9.43
N GLU A 546 22.57 -33.70 -10.29
CA GLU A 546 22.95 -35.03 -9.86
C GLU A 546 24.24 -34.90 -9.05
N LYS A 547 24.15 -35.23 -7.76
CA LYS A 547 25.33 -35.49 -6.94
C LYS A 547 26.02 -36.71 -7.54
N ALA A 548 27.11 -36.48 -8.26
CA ALA A 548 28.07 -37.51 -8.62
C ALA A 548 28.57 -38.17 -7.32
N ALA A 549 28.23 -39.44 -7.15
CA ALA A 549 28.84 -40.31 -6.17
C ALA A 549 30.26 -40.64 -6.64
N GLY A 550 31.22 -39.80 -6.25
CA GLY A 550 32.64 -40.08 -6.33
C GLY A 550 33.13 -40.57 -4.98
N GLY A 551 33.09 -41.88 -4.77
CA GLY A 551 33.77 -42.55 -3.66
C GLY A 551 34.86 -43.44 -4.25
N GLU A 552 36.03 -42.88 -4.51
CA GLU A 552 37.24 -43.68 -4.69
C GLU A 552 37.81 -43.96 -3.30
N GLY A 553 37.72 -45.22 -2.89
CA GLY A 553 38.43 -45.76 -1.74
C GLY A 553 39.86 -46.06 -2.16
N GLU A 554 40.80 -45.35 -1.57
CA GLU A 554 42.23 -45.64 -1.65
C GLU A 554 42.53 -46.83 -0.73
N GLU A 555 42.69 -48.01 -1.32
CA GLU A 555 43.13 -49.22 -0.63
C GLU A 555 44.67 -49.19 -0.56
N MET A 556 45.20 -48.89 0.63
CA MET A 556 46.62 -49.08 0.96
C MET A 556 46.86 -50.58 1.15
N ASP A 557 47.52 -51.21 0.17
CA ASP A 557 48.06 -52.55 0.33
C ASP A 557 49.49 -52.47 0.85
N LEU A 558 49.68 -53.01 2.06
CA LEU A 558 50.97 -53.30 2.68
C LEU A 558 51.37 -54.71 2.25
N SER A 559 52.28 -54.84 1.28
CA SER A 559 53.15 -56.01 1.05
C SER A 559 54.23 -55.69 0.02
#